data_AF-A0A8J7GRM6-F1
#
_entry.id   AF-A0A8J7GRM6-F1
#
_cell.length_a   1.000
_cell.length_b   1.000
_cell.length_c   1.000
_cell.angle_alpha   90.00
_cell.angle_beta   90.00
_cell.angle_gamma   90.00
#
_symmetry.space_group_name_H-M   'P 1'
#
loop_
_entity.id
_entity.type
_entity.pdbx_description
1 polymer ?
#
loop_
_entity_poly.entity_id
_entity_poly.type
_entity_poly.pdbx_seq_one_letter_code
_entity_poly.pdbx_strand_id
1 'polypeptide(L)'
;MREISEEDLRRLRESNRRLKISLLATLAVVIAGVVLLVAADVSFPLGGGGFIGICIGLLLLIPQRRLLRELGLTNTEARAILEADRERRSGVAALPPAARAERETLRARVFLVAGSVTVLIFLVAAFYFFSKAGETVEEDAPTDYWFAISFFAGFAALCAGPALLWQSQLHRARAESWKAAETGD
;
A
#
# COMPACT_ATOMS: atom_id res chain seq x y z
N MET A 1 -6.17 22.49 16.48
CA MET A 1 -6.77 21.18 16.13
C MET A 1 -8.22 21.22 16.60
N ARG A 2 -9.18 20.84 15.75
CA ARG A 2 -10.60 20.78 16.15
C ARG A 2 -10.80 19.57 17.06
N GLU A 3 -11.39 19.79 18.23
CA GLU A 3 -11.72 18.70 19.15
C GLU A 3 -13.00 18.01 18.66
N ILE A 4 -12.90 16.69 18.45
CA ILE A 4 -14.02 15.83 18.03
C ILE A 4 -14.51 15.09 19.26
N SER A 5 -15.83 14.89 19.36
CA SER A 5 -16.43 14.11 20.45
C SER A 5 -15.92 12.67 20.45
N GLU A 6 -15.84 12.04 21.62
CA GLU A 6 -15.38 10.64 21.72
C GLU A 6 -16.28 9.68 20.91
N GLU A 7 -17.56 10.01 20.78
CA GLU A 7 -18.53 9.22 20.04
C GLU A 7 -18.32 9.31 18.53
N ASP A 8 -18.08 10.51 17.99
CA ASP A 8 -17.76 10.71 16.58
C ASP A 8 -16.41 10.07 16.22
N LEU A 9 -15.44 10.16 17.12
CA LEU A 9 -14.14 9.54 16.93
C LEU A 9 -14.24 8.00 16.96
N ARG A 10 -15.15 7.43 17.76
CA ARG A 10 -15.49 6.00 17.70
C ARG A 10 -16.14 5.62 16.37
N ARG A 11 -17.11 6.40 15.89
CA ARG A 11 -17.76 6.17 14.57
C ARG A 11 -16.75 6.22 13.43
N LEU A 12 -15.83 7.18 13.45
CA LEU A 12 -14.74 7.32 12.48
C LEU A 12 -13.80 6.10 12.49
N ARG A 13 -13.42 5.60 13.68
CA ARG A 13 -12.60 4.38 13.81
C ARG A 13 -13.32 3.14 13.28
N GLU A 14 -14.57 2.96 13.64
CA GLU A 14 -15.36 1.80 13.19
C GLU A 14 -15.53 1.82 11.67
N SER A 15 -15.82 2.98 11.09
CA SER A 15 -15.88 3.17 9.64
C SER A 15 -14.55 2.86 8.95
N ASN A 16 -13.42 3.38 9.47
CA ASN A 16 -12.09 3.10 8.91
C ASN A 16 -11.71 1.61 9.04
N ARG A 17 -12.07 0.96 10.15
CA ARG A 17 -11.84 -0.48 10.32
C ARG A 17 -12.68 -1.30 9.33
N ARG A 18 -13.96 -0.96 9.17
CA ARG A 18 -14.85 -1.62 8.19
C ARG A 18 -14.33 -1.44 6.76
N LEU A 19 -13.85 -0.25 6.40
CA LEU A 19 -13.22 0.02 5.10
C LEU A 19 -11.97 -0.83 4.87
N LYS A 20 -11.08 -0.95 5.86
CA LYS A 20 -9.88 -1.78 5.74
C LYS A 20 -10.22 -3.26 5.56
N ILE A 21 -11.21 -3.75 6.31
CA ILE A 21 -11.68 -5.12 6.21
C ILE A 21 -12.32 -5.37 4.84
N SER A 22 -13.21 -4.47 4.39
CA SER A 22 -13.84 -4.62 3.08
C SER A 22 -12.83 -4.54 1.95
N LEU A 23 -11.85 -3.63 2.02
CA LEU A 23 -10.76 -3.54 1.06
C LEU A 23 -9.95 -4.84 1.00
N LEU A 24 -9.56 -5.40 2.16
CA LEU A 24 -8.83 -6.67 2.22
C LEU A 24 -9.66 -7.83 1.68
N ALA A 25 -10.94 -7.91 2.04
CA ALA A 25 -11.84 -8.94 1.54
C ALA A 25 -12.03 -8.84 0.02
N THR A 26 -12.26 -7.64 -0.50
CA THR A 26 -12.36 -7.38 -1.94
C THR A 26 -11.08 -7.75 -2.66
N LEU A 27 -9.91 -7.36 -2.12
CA LEU A 27 -8.62 -7.74 -2.69
C LEU A 27 -8.43 -9.25 -2.73
N ALA A 28 -8.78 -9.96 -1.65
CA ALA A 28 -8.72 -11.41 -1.58
C ALA A 28 -9.64 -12.08 -2.61
N VAL A 29 -10.87 -11.57 -2.79
CA VAL A 29 -11.81 -12.06 -3.80
C VAL A 29 -11.29 -11.82 -5.22
N VAL A 30 -10.72 -10.65 -5.50
CA VAL A 30 -10.14 -10.34 -6.81
C VAL A 30 -8.96 -11.26 -7.11
N ILE A 31 -8.06 -11.46 -6.15
CA ILE A 31 -6.92 -12.38 -6.31
C ILE A 31 -7.41 -13.80 -6.55
N ALA A 32 -8.36 -14.30 -5.75
CA ALA A 32 -8.93 -15.62 -5.92
C ALA A 32 -9.63 -15.78 -7.29
N GLY A 33 -10.35 -14.75 -7.74
CA GLY A 33 -10.98 -14.73 -9.07
C GLY A 33 -9.95 -14.78 -10.20
N VAL A 34 -8.84 -14.04 -10.09
CA VAL A 34 -7.74 -14.10 -11.07
C VAL A 34 -7.10 -15.48 -11.09
N VAL A 35 -6.83 -16.08 -9.92
CA VAL A 35 -6.27 -17.45 -9.84
C VAL A 35 -7.21 -18.46 -10.49
N LEU A 36 -8.53 -18.34 -10.27
CA LEU A 36 -9.55 -19.18 -10.90
C LEU A 36 -9.59 -19.01 -12.42
N LEU A 37 -9.51 -17.77 -12.92
CA LEU A 37 -9.48 -17.49 -14.36
C LEU A 37 -8.25 -18.08 -15.03
N VAL A 38 -7.08 -17.98 -14.38
CA VAL A 38 -5.84 -18.60 -14.86
C VAL A 38 -5.95 -20.12 -14.85
N ALA A 39 -6.50 -20.71 -13.78
CA ALA A 39 -6.67 -22.16 -13.67
C ALA A 39 -7.70 -22.74 -14.66
N ALA A 40 -8.64 -21.91 -15.13
CA ALA A 40 -9.68 -22.29 -16.08
C ALA A 40 -9.35 -21.92 -17.54
N ASP A 41 -8.15 -21.40 -17.81
CA ASP A 41 -7.67 -20.99 -19.12
C ASP A 41 -8.60 -19.98 -19.85
N VAL A 42 -9.24 -19.10 -19.07
CA VAL A 42 -10.19 -18.12 -19.60
C VAL A 42 -9.44 -16.86 -20.03
N SER A 43 -9.46 -16.56 -21.33
CA SER A 43 -8.87 -15.34 -21.88
C SER A 43 -9.63 -14.10 -21.39
N PHE A 44 -9.06 -13.36 -20.44
CA PHE A 44 -9.67 -12.14 -19.91
C PHE A 44 -9.00 -10.90 -20.52
N PRO A 45 -9.77 -9.98 -21.16
CA PRO A 45 -9.19 -8.76 -21.71
C PRO A 45 -8.63 -7.88 -20.58
N LEU A 46 -7.31 -7.69 -20.56
CA LEU A 46 -6.55 -6.94 -19.54
C LEU A 46 -7.14 -5.54 -19.26
N GLY A 47 -7.74 -4.88 -20.25
CA GLY A 47 -8.40 -3.58 -20.09
C GLY A 47 -9.70 -3.61 -19.29
N GLY A 48 -10.45 -4.72 -19.33
CA GLY A 48 -11.72 -4.87 -18.61
C GLY A 48 -11.55 -5.02 -17.11
N GLY A 49 -10.52 -5.75 -16.68
CA GLY A 49 -10.22 -5.97 -15.25
C GLY A 49 -9.84 -4.69 -14.51
N GLY A 50 -9.04 -3.83 -15.15
CA GLY A 50 -8.65 -2.54 -14.58
C GLY A 50 -9.83 -1.61 -14.32
N PHE A 51 -10.78 -1.51 -15.26
CA PHE A 51 -11.98 -0.68 -15.11
C PHE A 51 -12.88 -1.18 -13.97
N ILE A 52 -13.11 -2.49 -13.89
CA ILE A 52 -13.90 -3.10 -12.80
C ILE A 52 -13.24 -2.84 -11.44
N GLY A 53 -11.91 -2.98 -11.35
CA GLY A 53 -11.16 -2.67 -10.13
C GLY A 53 -11.31 -1.22 -9.67
N ILE A 54 -11.26 -0.26 -10.60
CA ILE A 54 -11.46 1.16 -10.30
C ILE A 54 -12.90 1.42 -9.81
N CYS A 55 -13.91 0.86 -10.48
CA CYS A 55 -15.31 0.99 -10.09
C CYS A 55 -15.57 0.44 -8.68
N ILE A 56 -15.03 -0.75 -8.38
CA ILE A 56 -15.15 -1.36 -7.04
C ILE A 56 -14.44 -0.48 -6.00
N GLY A 57 -13.24 0.01 -6.29
CA GLY A 57 -12.50 0.91 -5.40
C GLY A 57 -13.28 2.21 -5.10
N LEU A 58 -13.92 2.79 -6.11
CA LEU A 58 -14.77 3.98 -5.92
C LEU A 58 -16.00 3.70 -5.06
N LEU A 59 -16.66 2.55 -5.25
CA LEU A 59 -17.83 2.16 -4.46
C LEU A 59 -17.47 1.98 -2.98
N LEU A 60 -16.32 1.39 -2.68
CA LEU A 60 -15.84 1.22 -1.30
C LEU A 60 -15.59 2.58 -0.60
N LEU A 61 -15.24 3.63 -1.34
CA LEU A 61 -14.98 4.96 -0.79
C LEU A 61 -16.25 5.78 -0.49
N ILE A 62 -17.40 5.44 -1.08
CA ILE A 62 -18.67 6.16 -0.87
C ILE A 62 -19.07 6.27 0.61
N PRO A 63 -19.15 5.17 1.39
CA PRO A 63 -19.55 5.25 2.80
C PRO A 63 -18.59 6.09 3.63
N GLN A 64 -17.29 6.03 3.34
CA GLN A 64 -16.30 6.86 4.02
C GLN A 64 -16.50 8.35 3.69
N ARG A 65 -16.72 8.69 2.42
CA ARG A 65 -16.97 10.09 2.00
C ARG A 65 -18.24 10.66 2.61
N ARG A 66 -19.30 9.85 2.79
CA ARG A 66 -20.53 10.27 3.47
C ARG A 66 -20.26 10.60 4.93
N LEU A 67 -19.58 9.70 5.66
CA LEU A 67 -19.27 9.91 7.07
C LEU A 67 -18.35 11.13 7.28
N LEU A 68 -17.39 11.37 6.39
CA LEU A 68 -16.55 12.56 6.44
C LEU A 68 -17.34 13.86 6.23
N ARG A 69 -18.31 13.85 5.30
CA ARG A 69 -19.21 15.00 5.09
C ARG A 69 -20.12 15.23 6.28
N GLU A 70 -20.67 14.18 6.88
CA GLU A 70 -21.51 14.27 8.09
C GLU A 70 -20.74 14.87 9.27
N LEU A 71 -19.47 14.49 9.43
CA LEU A 71 -18.60 15.03 10.48
C LEU A 71 -18.01 16.41 10.12
N GLY A 72 -18.26 16.92 8.91
CA GLY A 72 -17.67 18.17 8.43
C GLY A 72 -16.14 18.13 8.40
N LEU A 73 -15.56 16.97 8.07
CA LEU A 73 -14.12 16.74 8.06
C LEU A 73 -13.61 16.55 6.63
N THR A 74 -12.42 17.08 6.39
CA THR A 74 -11.64 16.75 5.19
C THR A 74 -10.93 15.41 5.36
N ASN A 75 -10.53 14.78 4.24
CA ASN A 75 -9.74 13.54 4.26
C ASN A 75 -8.43 13.71 5.04
N THR A 76 -7.78 14.87 4.92
CA THR A 76 -6.51 15.19 5.59
C THR A 76 -6.70 15.33 7.10
N GLU A 77 -7.75 16.04 7.54
CA GLU A 77 -8.07 16.19 8.96
C GLU A 77 -8.44 14.85 9.60
N ALA A 78 -9.30 14.07 8.96
CA ALA A 78 -9.69 12.76 9.48
C ALA A 78 -8.49 11.82 9.62
N ARG A 79 -7.55 11.86 8.67
CA ARG A 79 -6.31 11.08 8.74
C ARG A 79 -5.43 11.53 9.91
N ALA A 80 -5.22 12.83 10.07
CA ALA A 80 -4.44 13.39 11.18
C ALA A 80 -5.04 13.02 12.54
N ILE A 81 -6.37 13.07 12.67
CA ILE A 81 -7.08 12.74 13.92
C ILE A 81 -6.96 11.24 14.24
N LEU A 82 -7.13 10.38 13.24
CA LEU A 82 -6.96 8.94 13.40
C LEU A 82 -5.52 8.54 13.73
N GLU A 83 -4.55 9.28 13.18
CA GLU A 83 -3.12 9.08 13.45
C GLU A 83 -2.77 9.51 14.87
N ALA A 84 -3.20 10.70 15.29
CA ALA A 84 -3.03 11.18 16.67
C ALA A 84 -3.67 10.25 17.70
N ASP A 85 -4.87 9.73 17.43
CA ASP A 85 -5.51 8.76 18.32
C ASP A 85 -4.80 7.40 18.35
N ARG A 86 -4.28 6.95 17.20
CA ARG A 86 -3.46 5.74 17.13
C ARG A 86 -2.16 5.89 17.92
N GLU A 87 -1.52 7.06 17.86
CA GLU A 87 -0.31 7.35 18.64
C GLU A 87 -0.58 7.36 20.14
N ARG A 88 -1.71 7.94 20.56
CA ARG A 88 -2.17 7.89 21.96
C ARG A 88 -2.39 6.46 22.44
N ARG A 89 -3.08 5.62 21.64
CA ARG A 89 -3.41 4.23 22.00
C ARG A 89 -2.24 3.27 21.95
N SER A 90 -1.32 3.46 21.02
CA SER A 90 -0.16 2.59 20.86
C SER A 90 0.95 2.86 21.88
N GLY A 91 0.76 3.86 22.76
CA GLY A 91 1.79 4.34 23.68
C GLY A 91 2.97 5.01 22.95
N VAL A 92 2.89 5.16 21.63
CA VAL A 92 3.98 5.69 20.79
C VAL A 92 4.18 7.18 21.03
N ALA A 93 3.11 7.92 21.35
CA ALA A 93 3.22 9.31 21.78
C ALA A 93 4.01 9.45 23.10
N ALA A 94 3.95 8.42 23.97
CA ALA A 94 4.70 8.39 25.23
C ALA A 94 6.15 7.89 25.05
N LEU A 95 6.53 7.40 23.86
CA LEU A 95 7.90 6.99 23.59
C LEU A 95 8.80 8.22 23.35
N PRO A 96 10.05 8.19 23.85
CA PRO A 96 11.05 9.19 23.51
C PRO A 96 11.19 9.33 21.99
N PRO A 97 11.42 10.55 21.46
CA PRO A 97 11.52 10.79 20.03
C PRO A 97 12.56 9.89 19.32
N ALA A 98 13.65 9.53 20.01
CA ALA A 98 14.65 8.59 19.52
C ALA A 98 14.07 7.18 19.23
N ALA A 99 13.26 6.64 20.14
CA ALA A 99 12.63 5.32 19.98
C ALA A 99 11.56 5.30 18.89
N ARG A 100 10.91 6.44 18.62
CA ARG A 100 9.98 6.61 17.49
C ARG A 100 10.71 6.55 16.15
N ALA A 101 11.80 7.31 16.02
CA ALA A 101 12.63 7.32 14.82
C ALA A 101 13.25 5.94 14.52
N GLU A 102 13.66 5.20 15.55
CA GLU A 102 14.19 3.84 15.41
C GLU A 102 13.11 2.86 14.88
N ARG A 103 11.87 2.98 15.34
CA ARG A 103 10.75 2.17 14.84
C ARG A 103 10.42 2.46 13.37
N GLU A 104 10.45 3.72 12.96
CA GLU A 104 10.22 4.10 11.56
C GLU A 104 11.34 3.62 10.65
N THR A 105 12.60 3.72 11.10
CA THR A 105 13.74 3.18 10.35
C THR A 105 13.69 1.66 10.21
N LEU A 106 13.25 0.93 11.25
CA LEU A 106 13.01 -0.52 11.17
C LEU A 106 11.94 -0.87 10.12
N ARG A 107 10.81 -0.16 10.10
CA ARG A 107 9.77 -0.37 9.08
C ARG A 107 10.30 -0.08 7.67
N ALA A 108 11.01 1.03 7.49
CA ALA A 108 11.61 1.38 6.21
C ALA A 108 12.58 0.29 5.75
N ARG A 109 13.43 -0.24 6.64
CA ARG A 109 14.33 -1.36 6.35
C ARG A 109 13.58 -2.62 5.93
N VAL A 110 12.51 -3.00 6.64
CA VAL A 110 11.70 -4.17 6.29
C VAL A 110 11.11 -4.05 4.88
N PHE A 111 10.55 -2.89 4.53
CA PHE A 111 10.03 -2.67 3.18
C PHE A 111 11.12 -2.66 2.11
N LEU A 112 12.29 -2.11 2.42
CA LEU A 112 13.44 -2.10 1.51
C LEU A 112 13.97 -3.52 1.27
N VAL A 113 14.09 -4.33 2.33
CA VAL A 113 14.44 -5.76 2.24
C VAL A 113 13.40 -6.53 1.42
N ALA A 114 12.12 -6.35 1.71
CA ALA A 114 11.06 -7.00 0.94
C ALA A 114 11.12 -6.62 -0.55
N GLY A 115 11.27 -5.33 -0.87
CA GLY A 115 11.40 -4.86 -2.24
C GLY A 115 12.65 -5.37 -2.95
N SER A 116 13.80 -5.45 -2.26
CA SER A 116 15.04 -5.99 -2.83
C SER A 116 14.96 -7.50 -3.07
N VAL A 117 14.31 -8.27 -2.19
CA VAL A 117 14.00 -9.68 -2.43
C VAL A 117 13.12 -9.83 -3.68
N THR A 118 12.09 -8.99 -3.84
CA THR A 118 11.25 -9.01 -5.05
C THR A 118 12.04 -8.69 -6.32
N VAL A 119 12.93 -7.68 -6.28
CA VAL A 119 13.80 -7.35 -7.43
C VAL A 119 14.72 -8.51 -7.76
N LEU A 120 15.27 -9.21 -6.76
CA LEU A 120 16.11 -10.39 -6.98
C LEU A 120 15.31 -11.51 -7.65
N ILE A 121 14.09 -11.80 -7.16
CA ILE A 121 13.19 -12.77 -7.78
C ILE A 121 12.85 -12.37 -9.22
N PHE A 122 12.59 -11.08 -9.46
CA PHE A 122 12.36 -10.55 -10.80
C PHE A 122 13.59 -10.77 -11.71
N LEU A 123 14.81 -10.48 -11.25
CA LEU A 123 16.01 -10.68 -12.05
C LEU A 123 16.23 -12.15 -12.39
N VAL A 124 16.03 -13.06 -11.43
CA VAL A 124 16.14 -14.52 -11.67
C VAL A 124 15.07 -14.99 -12.64
N ALA A 125 13.82 -14.58 -12.44
CA ALA A 125 12.71 -14.90 -13.35
C ALA A 125 12.95 -14.33 -14.75
N ALA A 126 13.38 -13.07 -14.85
CA ALA A 126 13.70 -12.43 -16.11
C ALA A 126 14.84 -13.17 -16.83
N PHE A 127 15.95 -13.50 -16.18
CA PHE A 127 17.04 -14.26 -16.81
C PHE A 127 16.58 -15.65 -17.29
N TYR A 128 15.81 -16.37 -16.47
CA TYR A 128 15.27 -17.68 -16.84
C TYR A 128 14.31 -17.59 -18.03
N PHE A 129 13.35 -16.66 -17.99
CA PHE A 129 12.32 -16.51 -19.00
C PHE A 129 12.81 -15.83 -20.29
N PHE A 130 13.74 -14.87 -20.21
CA PHE A 130 14.38 -14.30 -21.41
C PHE A 130 15.28 -15.32 -22.11
N SER A 131 15.91 -16.25 -21.37
CA SER A 131 16.67 -17.34 -22.01
C SER A 131 15.77 -18.31 -22.80
N LYS A 132 14.45 -18.28 -22.54
CA LYS A 132 13.41 -19.05 -23.21
C LYS A 132 12.60 -18.23 -24.23
N ALA A 133 12.88 -16.93 -24.35
CA ALA A 133 12.22 -16.06 -25.31
C ALA A 133 12.74 -16.38 -26.74
N GLY A 134 11.90 -17.02 -27.55
CA GLY A 134 12.22 -17.39 -28.93
C GLY A 134 12.24 -18.91 -29.19
N GLU A 135 12.13 -19.73 -28.16
CA GLU A 135 11.75 -21.14 -28.34
C GLU A 135 10.25 -21.20 -28.69
N THR A 136 9.88 -21.97 -29.71
CA THR A 136 8.47 -22.19 -30.07
C THR A 136 7.80 -22.91 -28.91
N VAL A 137 7.02 -22.15 -28.14
CA VAL A 137 6.25 -22.67 -27.03
C VAL A 137 5.13 -23.54 -27.61
N GLU A 138 5.02 -24.79 -27.14
CA GLU A 138 3.91 -25.68 -27.49
C GLU A 138 2.58 -25.00 -27.15
N GLU A 139 1.55 -25.25 -27.97
CA GLU A 139 0.27 -24.53 -28.02
C GLU A 139 -0.52 -24.53 -26.68
N ASP A 140 -0.11 -25.37 -25.71
CA ASP A 140 -0.74 -25.56 -24.39
C ASP A 140 0.15 -25.14 -23.18
N ALA A 141 1.25 -24.40 -23.38
CA ALA A 141 2.12 -24.06 -22.24
C ALA A 141 1.49 -22.97 -21.33
N PRO A 142 1.27 -23.25 -20.02
CA PRO A 142 0.38 -22.45 -19.16
C PRO A 142 0.95 -21.11 -18.66
N THR A 143 2.02 -20.56 -19.25
CA THR A 143 2.62 -19.31 -18.74
C THR A 143 3.20 -18.44 -19.84
N ASP A 144 2.48 -17.38 -20.21
CA ASP A 144 3.06 -16.26 -20.95
C ASP A 144 4.18 -15.62 -20.10
N TYR A 145 5.41 -15.78 -20.56
CA TYR A 145 6.60 -15.25 -19.90
C TYR A 145 6.54 -13.74 -19.70
N TRP A 146 5.86 -13.01 -20.59
CA TRP A 146 5.67 -11.57 -20.47
C TRP A 146 4.72 -11.21 -19.33
N PHE A 147 3.72 -12.04 -19.04
CA PHE A 147 2.86 -11.87 -17.88
C PHE A 147 3.64 -12.03 -16.57
N ALA A 148 4.49 -13.05 -16.46
CA ALA A 148 5.31 -13.28 -15.27
C ALA A 148 6.28 -12.11 -15.02
N ILE A 149 6.99 -11.66 -16.06
CA ILE A 149 7.89 -10.49 -15.99
C ILE A 149 7.12 -9.24 -15.55
N SER A 150 5.95 -8.98 -16.13
CA SER A 150 5.13 -7.81 -15.80
C SER A 150 4.61 -7.86 -14.36
N PHE A 151 4.20 -9.03 -13.87
CA PHE A 151 3.74 -9.23 -12.50
C PHE A 151 4.85 -8.92 -11.49
N PHE A 152 6.04 -9.49 -11.67
CA PHE A 152 7.17 -9.29 -10.75
C PHE A 152 7.71 -7.86 -10.81
N ALA A 153 7.76 -7.22 -11.98
CA ALA A 153 8.13 -5.82 -12.11
C ALA A 153 7.13 -4.90 -11.39
N GLY A 154 5.83 -5.14 -11.57
CA GLY A 154 4.76 -4.40 -10.89
C GLY A 154 4.81 -4.58 -9.37
N PHE A 155 5.02 -5.79 -8.89
CA PHE A 155 5.14 -6.08 -7.46
C PHE A 155 6.39 -5.44 -6.84
N ALA A 156 7.52 -5.48 -7.55
CA ALA A 156 8.75 -4.82 -7.13
C ALA A 156 8.56 -3.30 -6.98
N ALA A 157 7.88 -2.67 -7.95
CA ALA A 157 7.54 -1.25 -7.87
C ALA A 157 6.61 -0.94 -6.69
N LEU A 158 5.64 -1.82 -6.41
CA LEU A 158 4.70 -1.66 -5.30
C LEU A 158 5.37 -1.77 -3.92
N CYS A 159 6.46 -2.54 -3.80
CA CYS A 159 7.25 -2.64 -2.57
C CYS A 159 8.29 -1.52 -2.46
N ALA A 160 9.02 -1.22 -3.54
CA ALA A 160 10.11 -0.25 -3.54
C ALA A 160 9.60 1.20 -3.48
N GLY A 161 8.49 1.53 -4.14
CA GLY A 161 7.93 2.88 -4.20
C GLY A 161 7.63 3.46 -2.80
N PRO A 162 6.80 2.78 -1.97
CA PRO A 162 6.53 3.23 -0.60
C PRO A 162 7.80 3.33 0.26
N ALA A 163 8.75 2.39 0.10
CA ALA A 163 10.01 2.40 0.85
C ALA A 163 10.84 3.66 0.56
N LEU A 164 10.99 4.01 -0.73
CA LEU A 164 11.69 5.21 -1.17
C LEU A 164 10.98 6.49 -0.71
N LEU A 165 9.65 6.53 -0.77
CA LEU A 165 8.86 7.66 -0.25
C LEU A 165 9.08 7.84 1.25
N TRP A 166 9.03 6.77 2.05
CA TRP A 166 9.31 6.86 3.49
C TRP A 166 10.74 7.31 3.77
N GLN A 167 11.73 6.79 3.04
CA GLN A 167 13.12 7.19 3.21
C GLN A 167 13.31 8.69 2.88
N SER A 168 12.66 9.19 1.82
CA SER A 168 12.70 10.60 1.45
C SER A 168 12.10 11.52 2.52
N GLN A 169 10.99 11.10 3.14
CA GLN A 169 10.36 11.84 4.24
C GLN A 169 11.25 11.89 5.47
N LEU A 170 11.91 10.77 5.80
CA LEU A 170 12.86 10.71 6.92
C LEU A 170 14.06 11.64 6.69
N HIS A 171 14.61 11.67 5.47
CA HIS A 171 15.69 12.59 5.11
C HIS A 171 15.24 14.06 5.21
N ARG A 172 14.03 14.37 4.76
CA ARG A 172 13.46 15.71 4.88
C ARG A 172 13.29 16.14 6.34
N ALA A 173 12.73 15.27 7.19
CA ALA A 173 12.56 15.55 8.62
C ALA A 173 13.92 15.79 9.33
N ARG A 174 14.95 15.01 8.99
CA ARG A 174 16.32 15.22 9.51
C ARG A 174 16.94 16.54 9.04
N ALA A 175 16.71 16.91 7.78
CA ALA A 175 17.19 18.18 7.24
C ALA A 175 16.48 19.38 7.91
N GLU A 176 15.18 19.27 8.16
CA GLU A 176 14.40 20.29 8.88
C GLU A 176 14.87 20.42 10.36
N SER A 177 15.17 19.32 11.04
CA SER A 177 15.72 19.37 12.40
C SER A 177 17.12 19.97 12.47
N TRP A 178 17.96 19.73 11.46
CA TRP A 178 19.28 20.35 11.35
C TRP A 178 19.19 21.87 11.16
N LYS A 179 18.30 22.31 10.28
CA LYS A 179 18.05 23.74 10.06
C LYS A 179 17.57 24.43 11.34
N ALA A 180 16.65 23.81 12.08
CA ALA A 180 16.15 24.34 13.34
C ALA A 180 17.28 24.49 14.40
N ALA A 181 18.16 23.48 14.50
CA ALA A 181 19.32 23.52 15.40
C ALA A 181 20.36 24.59 15.00
N GLU A 182 20.49 24.87 13.70
CA GLU A 182 21.40 25.89 13.17
C GLU A 182 20.84 27.32 13.35
N THR A 183 19.51 27.47 13.38
CA THR A 183 18.84 28.77 13.62
C THR A 183 18.66 29.14 15.10
N GLY A 184 18.89 28.21 16.04
CA GLY A 184 18.95 28.53 17.47
C GLY A 184 17.63 28.92 18.15
N ASP A 185 16.50 28.39 17.66
CA ASP A 185 15.21 28.38 18.38
C ASP A 185 15.07 27.07 19.21
#